data_AF-A0A7V9EYK4-F1
#
_entry.id   AF-A0A7V9EYK4-F1
#
_cell.length_a   1.000
_cell.length_b   1.000
_cell.length_c   1.000
_cell.angle_alpha   90.00
_cell.angle_beta   90.00
_cell.angle_gamma   90.00
#
_symmetry.space_group_name_H-M   'P 1'
#
loop_
_entity.id
_entity.type
_entity.pdbx_description
1 polymer ?
#
loop_
_entity_poly.entity_id
_entity_poly.type
_entity_poly.pdbx_seq_one_letter_code
_entity_poly.pdbx_strand_id
1 'polypeptide(L)'
;MALAQTPIPFVDDDRLFTTVVVVAFFVATCALAADVWPLRRVAVAAAVVAVGTLALEWVGHTTGWPFGAYDYTGALVPQIGAVPVIVPLAWFAMAVPAREVAARLVGPGWARVALGALALTAWD
;
A
#
# COMPACT_ATOMS: atom_id res chain seq x y z
N MET A 1 26.06 4.83 12.15
CA MET A 1 25.24 4.97 13.38
C MET A 1 23.83 4.51 13.02
N ALA A 2 23.58 3.20 13.11
CA ALA A 2 22.25 2.65 12.84
C ALA A 2 21.35 2.97 14.02
N LEU A 3 20.21 3.63 13.78
CA LEU A 3 19.19 3.79 14.79
C LEU A 3 18.71 2.39 15.17
N ALA A 4 18.97 1.97 16.41
CA ALA A 4 18.35 0.77 16.95
C ALA A 4 16.83 1.00 16.90
N GLN A 5 16.15 0.32 15.97
CA GLN A 5 14.69 0.23 15.98
C GLN A 5 14.34 -0.50 17.28
N THR A 6 14.00 0.23 18.33
CA THR A 6 13.39 -0.36 19.52
C THR A 6 12.09 -1.00 19.05
N PRO A 7 11.96 -2.34 19.10
CA PRO A 7 10.71 -2.98 18.71
C PRO A 7 9.65 -2.50 19.69
N ILE A 8 8.75 -1.63 19.23
CA ILE A 8 7.57 -1.25 20.00
C ILE A 8 6.69 -2.51 20.00
N PRO A 9 6.48 -3.17 21.15
CA PRO A 9 5.61 -4.32 21.21
C PRO A 9 4.19 -3.83 20.91
N PHE A 10 3.62 -4.26 19.78
CA PHE A 10 2.19 -4.09 19.55
C PHE A 10 1.46 -4.92 20.60
N VAL A 11 0.60 -4.27 21.39
CA VAL A 11 -0.39 -4.98 22.20
C VAL A 11 -1.40 -5.58 21.21
N ASP A 12 -1.95 -6.76 21.49
CA ASP A 12 -2.82 -7.46 20.52
C ASP A 12 -4.01 -6.60 20.04
N ASP A 13 -4.49 -5.68 20.87
CA ASP A 13 -5.51 -4.68 20.51
C ASP A 13 -5.07 -3.74 19.38
N ASP A 14 -3.80 -3.31 19.36
CA ASP A 14 -3.27 -2.40 18.32
C ASP A 14 -3.19 -3.09 16.95
N ARG A 15 -2.86 -4.39 16.94
CA ARG A 15 -2.78 -5.20 15.72
C ARG A 15 -4.16 -5.43 15.13
N LEU A 16 -5.12 -5.78 15.97
CA LEU A 16 -6.50 -5.99 15.56
C LEU A 16 -7.08 -4.70 14.99
N PHE A 17 -6.91 -3.58 15.71
CA PHE A 17 -7.37 -2.27 15.25
C PHE A 17 -6.79 -1.90 13.89
N THR A 18 -5.47 -2.01 13.73
CA THR A 18 -4.78 -1.69 12.46
C THR A 18 -5.29 -2.58 11.32
N THR A 19 -5.43 -3.88 11.58
CA THR A 19 -5.93 -4.84 10.57
C THR A 19 -7.35 -4.52 10.14
N VAL A 20 -8.24 -4.27 11.11
CA VAL A 20 -9.65 -3.93 10.83
C VAL A 20 -9.73 -2.63 10.03
N VAL A 21 -8.98 -1.60 10.42
CA VAL A 21 -8.97 -0.31 9.72
C VAL A 21 -8.49 -0.48 8.28
N VAL A 22 -7.33 -1.11 8.05
CA VAL A 22 -6.80 -1.27 6.69
C VAL A 22 -7.72 -2.11 5.81
N VAL A 23 -8.28 -3.20 6.34
CA VAL A 23 -9.23 -4.03 5.59
C VAL A 23 -10.51 -3.24 5.28
N ALA A 24 -11.04 -2.48 6.23
CA ALA A 24 -12.21 -1.63 6.00
C ALA A 24 -11.95 -0.57 4.92
N PHE A 25 -10.80 0.11 4.97
CA PHE A 25 -10.39 1.08 3.95
C PHE A 25 -10.22 0.44 2.58
N PHE A 26 -9.60 -0.74 2.52
CA PHE A 26 -9.45 -1.51 1.28
C PHE A 26 -10.82 -1.87 0.68
N VAL A 27 -11.73 -2.43 1.49
CA VAL A 27 -13.08 -2.81 1.05
C VAL A 27 -13.87 -1.59 0.59
N ALA A 28 -13.84 -0.50 1.35
CA ALA A 28 -14.50 0.76 0.98
C ALA A 28 -13.96 1.30 -0.36
N THR A 29 -12.64 1.27 -0.54
CA THR A 29 -11.99 1.70 -1.78
C THR A 29 -12.38 0.82 -2.96
N CYS A 30 -12.44 -0.51 -2.78
CA CYS A 30 -12.92 -1.44 -3.79
C CYS A 30 -14.38 -1.16 -4.18
N ALA A 31 -15.26 -0.92 -3.20
CA ALA A 31 -16.66 -0.61 -3.44
C ALA A 31 -16.81 0.70 -4.24
N LEU A 32 -16.16 1.77 -3.79
CA LEU A 32 -16.18 3.06 -4.49
C LEU A 32 -15.57 2.97 -5.90
N ALA A 33 -14.52 2.17 -6.08
CA ALA A 33 -13.91 1.97 -7.39
C ALA A 33 -14.83 1.17 -8.33
N ALA A 34 -15.59 0.21 -7.81
CA ALA A 34 -16.52 -0.59 -8.59
C ALA A 34 -17.72 0.21 -9.12
N ASP A 35 -18.07 1.33 -8.48
CA ASP A 35 -19.11 2.25 -8.96
C ASP A 35 -18.67 3.05 -10.20
N VAL A 36 -17.36 3.26 -10.36
CA VAL A 36 -16.80 4.12 -11.43
C VAL A 36 -16.09 3.30 -12.50
N TRP A 37 -15.53 2.14 -12.15
CA TRP A 37 -14.72 1.29 -13.01
C TRP A 37 -15.33 -0.11 -13.15
N PRO A 38 -15.13 -0.80 -14.29
CA PRO A 38 -15.49 -2.21 -14.37
C PRO A 38 -14.69 -3.03 -13.35
N LEU A 39 -15.31 -4.05 -12.75
CA LEU A 39 -14.70 -4.87 -11.69
C LEU A 39 -13.33 -5.46 -12.09
N ARG A 40 -13.17 -5.83 -13.37
CA ARG A 40 -11.88 -6.29 -13.92
C ARG A 40 -10.77 -5.26 -13.72
N ARG A 41 -11.05 -3.97 -13.87
CA ARG A 41 -10.06 -2.90 -13.68
C ARG A 41 -9.68 -2.74 -12.21
N VAL A 42 -10.65 -2.87 -11.29
CA VAL A 42 -10.40 -2.88 -9.84
C VAL A 42 -9.49 -4.05 -9.47
N ALA A 43 -9.81 -5.26 -9.94
CA ALA A 43 -9.01 -6.45 -9.70
C ALA A 43 -7.58 -6.34 -10.28
N VAL A 44 -7.43 -5.83 -11.50
CA VAL A 44 -6.11 -5.61 -12.11
C VAL A 44 -5.31 -4.56 -11.34
N ALA A 45 -5.94 -3.46 -10.91
CA ALA A 45 -5.26 -2.45 -10.11
C ALA A 45 -4.80 -3.00 -8.75
N ALA A 46 -5.62 -3.81 -8.08
CA ALA A 46 -5.27 -4.47 -6.83
C ALA A 46 -4.09 -5.44 -7.03
N ALA A 47 -4.12 -6.24 -8.10
CA ALA A 47 -3.02 -7.14 -8.44
C ALA A 47 -1.72 -6.38 -8.76
N VAL A 48 -1.79 -5.30 -9.52
CA VAL A 48 -0.62 -4.48 -9.88
C VAL A 48 0.01 -3.86 -8.64
N VAL A 49 -0.79 -3.28 -7.74
CA VAL A 49 -0.29 -2.72 -6.47
C VAL A 49 0.32 -3.81 -5.62
N ALA A 50 -0.38 -4.94 -5.44
CA ALA A 50 0.11 -6.05 -4.64
C ALA A 50 1.45 -6.60 -5.15
N VAL A 51 1.56 -6.87 -6.46
CA VAL A 51 2.79 -7.37 -7.06
C VAL A 51 3.90 -6.31 -7.02
N GLY A 52 3.57 -5.04 -7.27
CA GLY A 52 4.53 -3.94 -7.23
C GLY A 52 5.15 -3.76 -5.85
N THR A 53 4.32 -3.74 -4.80
CA THR A 53 4.78 -3.66 -3.41
C THR A 53 5.64 -4.87 -3.03
N LEU A 54 5.19 -6.08 -3.35
CA LEU A 54 5.97 -7.30 -3.05
C LEU A 54 7.30 -7.35 -3.81
N ALA A 55 7.33 -6.89 -5.06
CA ALA A 55 8.56 -6.84 -5.85
C ALA A 55 9.55 -5.81 -5.32
N LEU A 56 9.08 -4.59 -5.00
CA LEU A 56 9.92 -3.55 -4.40
C LEU A 56 10.50 -4.00 -3.07
N GLU A 57 9.70 -4.72 -2.28
CA GLU A 57 10.20 -5.26 -1.04
C GLU A 57 11.21 -6.38 -1.25
N TRP A 58 10.95 -7.32 -2.16
CA TRP A 58 11.91 -8.38 -2.44
C TRP A 58 13.26 -7.80 -2.89
N VAL A 59 13.23 -6.71 -3.68
CA VAL A 59 14.42 -5.92 -4.02
C VAL A 59 15.02 -5.26 -2.78
N GLY A 60 14.23 -4.61 -1.93
CA GLY A 60 14.69 -3.98 -0.69
C GLY A 60 15.36 -4.96 0.28
N HIS A 61 14.75 -6.13 0.49
CA HIS A 61 15.28 -7.19 1.33
C HIS A 61 16.57 -7.80 0.76
N THR A 62 16.66 -7.99 -0.56
CA THR A 62 17.85 -8.60 -1.18
C THR A 62 19.00 -7.62 -1.39
N THR A 63 18.72 -6.32 -1.60
CA THR A 63 19.73 -5.33 -1.99
C THR A 63 19.98 -4.24 -0.95
N GLY A 64 19.11 -4.08 0.05
CA GLY A 64 19.17 -2.96 1.01
C GLY A 64 18.84 -1.60 0.39
N TRP A 65 18.36 -1.55 -0.85
CA TRP A 65 17.96 -0.35 -1.58
C TRP A 65 16.56 -0.57 -2.19
N PRO A 66 15.64 0.41 -2.18
CA PRO A 66 15.82 1.83 -1.87
C PRO A 66 15.61 2.23 -0.39
N PHE A 67 15.11 1.33 0.45
CA PHE A 67 14.65 1.69 1.80
C PHE A 67 15.67 1.46 2.93
N GLY A 68 16.85 0.90 2.63
CA GLY A 68 17.78 0.43 3.64
C GLY A 68 17.44 -0.99 4.13
N ALA A 69 18.31 -1.56 4.96
CA ALA A 69 18.05 -2.83 5.62
C ALA A 69 17.01 -2.61 6.73
N TYR A 70 15.82 -3.20 6.59
CA TYR A 70 14.82 -3.32 7.64
C TYR A 70 14.26 -4.74 7.66
N ASP A 71 13.92 -5.22 8.85
CA ASP A 71 13.27 -6.52 9.02
C ASP A 71 11.86 -6.29 9.57
N TYR A 72 10.84 -6.75 8.85
CA TYR A 72 9.50 -6.82 9.42
C TYR A 72 9.48 -7.86 10.53
N THR A 73 9.29 -7.39 11.75
CA THR A 73 9.07 -8.27 12.91
C THR A 73 7.78 -9.09 12.74
N GLY A 74 7.65 -10.20 13.47
CA GLY A 74 6.46 -11.08 13.46
C GLY A 74 5.16 -10.44 13.99
N ALA A 75 5.13 -9.13 14.17
CA ALA A 75 3.97 -8.37 14.64
C ALA A 75 2.87 -8.19 13.58
N LEU A 76 3.14 -8.36 12.29
CA LEU A 76 2.11 -8.21 11.24
C LEU A 76 2.05 -9.50 10.41
N VAL A 77 1.09 -10.36 10.73
CA VAL A 77 0.87 -11.70 10.12
C VAL A 77 -0.54 -11.69 9.51
N PRO A 78 -0.76 -12.29 8.33
CA PRO A 78 0.16 -13.11 7.53
C PRO A 78 1.20 -12.31 6.74
N GLN A 79 2.37 -12.91 6.53
CA GLN A 79 3.45 -12.40 5.69
C GLN A 79 3.64 -13.29 4.46
N ILE A 80 3.97 -12.69 3.32
CA ILE A 80 4.41 -13.38 2.10
C ILE A 80 5.85 -12.96 1.85
N GLY A 81 6.80 -13.90 1.99
CA GLY A 81 8.22 -13.63 1.72
C GLY A 81 8.82 -12.52 2.58
N ALA A 82 8.45 -12.46 3.87
CA ALA A 82 8.76 -11.41 4.85
C ALA A 82 7.89 -10.14 4.81
N VAL A 83 7.01 -9.97 3.81
CA VAL A 83 6.16 -8.77 3.68
C VAL A 83 4.77 -9.01 4.25
N PRO A 84 4.29 -8.22 5.22
CA PRO A 84 2.92 -8.32 5.70
C PRO A 84 1.90 -8.01 4.62
N VAL A 85 0.89 -8.88 4.46
CA VAL A 85 -0.17 -8.73 3.44
C VAL A 85 -0.98 -7.44 3.61
N ILE A 86 -1.01 -6.90 4.82
CA ILE A 86 -1.67 -5.62 5.11
C ILE A 86 -1.02 -4.43 4.39
N VAL A 87 0.27 -4.50 4.06
CA VAL A 87 1.01 -3.42 3.36
C VAL A 87 0.46 -3.18 1.96
N PRO A 88 0.41 -4.17 1.04
CA PRO A 88 -0.15 -3.95 -0.29
C PRO A 88 -1.65 -3.56 -0.26
N LEU A 89 -2.41 -4.00 0.76
CA LEU A 89 -3.80 -3.58 0.94
C LEU A 89 -3.90 -2.09 1.28
N ALA A 90 -3.06 -1.59 2.17
CA ALA A 90 -3.01 -0.17 2.53
C ALA A 90 -2.60 0.69 1.33
N TRP A 91 -1.57 0.28 0.58
CA TRP A 91 -1.15 0.97 -0.64
C TRP A 91 -2.26 1.04 -1.68
N PHE A 92 -3.02 -0.05 -1.87
CA PHE A 92 -4.14 -0.04 -2.81
C PHE A 92 -5.26 0.91 -2.35
N ALA A 93 -5.58 0.87 -1.05
CA ALA A 93 -6.61 1.70 -0.46
C ALA A 93 -6.36 3.20 -0.71
N MET A 94 -5.10 3.61 -0.89
CA MET A 94 -4.75 5.02 -1.13
C MET A 94 -4.36 5.34 -2.58
N ALA A 95 -3.80 4.38 -3.32
CA ALA A 95 -3.44 4.58 -4.72
C ALA A 95 -4.67 4.90 -5.61
N VAL A 96 -5.82 4.26 -5.33
CA VAL A 96 -7.06 4.50 -6.06
C VAL A 96 -7.62 5.91 -5.83
N PRO A 97 -7.85 6.39 -4.58
CA PRO A 97 -8.33 7.75 -4.36
C PRO A 97 -7.32 8.81 -4.83
N ALA A 98 -6.01 8.60 -4.66
CA ALA A 98 -4.99 9.51 -5.18
C ALA A 98 -5.08 9.67 -6.71
N ARG A 99 -5.29 8.57 -7.43
CA ARG A 99 -5.52 8.59 -8.89
C ARG A 99 -6.83 9.30 -9.23
N GLU A 100 -7.91 9.09 -8.48
CA GLU A 100 -9.20 9.73 -8.73
C GLU A 100 -9.16 11.25 -8.49
N VAL A 101 -8.44 11.71 -7.45
CA VAL A 101 -8.15 13.14 -7.26
C VAL A 101 -7.43 13.72 -8.48
N ALA A 102 -6.38 13.03 -8.95
CA ALA A 102 -5.67 13.46 -10.16
C ALA A 102 -6.57 13.42 -11.41
N ALA A 103 -7.45 12.43 -11.54
CA ALA A 103 -8.36 12.30 -12.68
C ALA A 103 -9.42 13.41 -12.73
N ARG A 104 -9.79 13.99 -11.59
CA ARG A 104 -10.69 15.16 -11.50
C ARG A 104 -9.99 16.47 -11.88
N LEU A 105 -8.68 16.55 -11.74
CA LEU A 105 -7.89 17.76 -12.00
C LEU A 105 -7.30 17.79 -13.41
N VAL A 106 -6.94 16.64 -13.96
CA VAL A 106 -6.28 16.54 -15.28
C VAL A 106 -6.81 15.41 -16.16
N GLY A 107 -6.76 15.63 -17.48
CA GLY A 107 -7.12 14.65 -18.50
C GLY A 107 -6.23 13.39 -18.48
N PRO A 108 -6.56 12.36 -19.28
CA PRO A 108 -5.75 11.14 -19.38
C PRO A 108 -4.35 11.48 -19.93
N GLY A 109 -3.31 10.96 -19.27
CA GLY A 109 -1.93 11.19 -19.70
C GLY A 109 -0.93 11.07 -18.54
N TRP A 110 0.35 11.36 -18.83
CA TRP A 110 1.44 11.27 -17.85
C TRP A 110 1.24 12.25 -16.68
N ALA A 111 0.65 13.42 -16.94
CA ALA A 111 0.37 14.42 -15.90
C ALA A 111 -0.56 13.86 -14.80
N ARG A 112 -1.52 13.00 -15.18
CA ARG A 112 -2.40 12.31 -14.22
C ARG A 112 -1.64 11.31 -13.36
N VAL A 113 -0.70 10.59 -13.96
CA VAL A 113 0.15 9.64 -13.25
C VAL A 113 1.05 10.39 -12.27
N ALA A 114 1.71 11.46 -12.73
CA ALA A 114 2.56 12.29 -11.89
C ALA A 114 1.80 12.92 -10.72
N LEU A 115 0.62 13.50 -10.99
CA LEU A 115 -0.20 14.11 -9.94
C LEU A 115 -0.77 13.07 -8.96
N GLY A 116 -1.16 11.89 -9.46
CA GLY A 116 -1.59 10.78 -8.62
C GLY A 116 -0.46 10.24 -7.74
N ALA A 117 0.75 10.12 -8.29
CA ALA A 117 1.95 9.75 -7.54
C ALA A 117 2.28 10.82 -6.48
N LEU A 118 2.23 12.11 -6.81
CA LEU A 118 2.43 13.19 -5.84
C LEU A 118 1.39 13.15 -4.72
N ALA A 119 0.12 12.94 -5.04
CA ALA A 119 -0.95 12.83 -4.04
C ALA A 119 -0.75 11.61 -3.12
N LEU A 120 -0.28 10.49 -3.68
CA LEU A 120 0.03 9.29 -2.93
C LEU A 120 1.26 9.48 -2.02
N THR A 121 2.31 10.12 -2.53
CA THR A 121 3.52 10.46 -1.74
C THR A 121 3.24 11.52 -0.68
N ALA A 122 2.27 12.42 -0.88
CA ALA A 122 1.88 13.40 0.13
C ALA A 122 1.05 12.78 1.28
N TRP A 123 0.49 11.58 1.05
CA TRP A 123 -0.20 10.82 2.09
C TRP A 123 0.78 10.02 2.97
N ASP A 124 1.79 9.42 2.34
CA ASP A 124 2.86 8.66 3.00
C ASP A 124 3.68 9.54 3.98
#